data_AF-A0A977THP1-F1
#
_entry.id   AF-A0A977THP1-F1
#
_cell.length_a   1.000
_cell.length_b   1.000
_cell.length_c   1.000
_cell.angle_alpha   90.00
_cell.angle_beta   90.00
_cell.angle_gamma   90.00
#
_symmetry.space_group_name_H-M   'P 1'
#
loop_
_entity.id
_entity.type
_entity.pdbx_description
1 polymer ?
#
loop_
_entity_poly.entity_id
_entity_poly.type
_entity_poly.pdbx_seq_one_letter_code
_entity_poly.pdbx_strand_id
1 'polypeptide(L)'
;MADSSQIYNKEPLNDTTTTKNVGDDGGVSKNKKSPKTPRKRTFTKDRHSKIVTAQGPRDRRMRLSLPIARKFFMVQDMLGYDKASKTVEWLLTKSNEAINEMTRSMS
;
A
#
# COMPACT_ATOMS: atom_id res chain seq x y z
N MET A 1 -9.68 -25.71 19.34
CA MET A 1 -8.65 -24.65 19.41
C MET A 1 -8.12 -24.45 18.01
N ALA A 2 -8.44 -23.34 17.35
CA ALA A 2 -7.95 -23.06 15.99
C ALA A 2 -6.58 -22.39 16.07
N ASP A 3 -5.58 -23.05 15.50
CA ASP A 3 -4.19 -22.61 15.41
C ASP A 3 -4.09 -21.29 14.62
N SER A 4 -3.60 -20.23 15.28
CA SER A 4 -3.48 -18.87 14.74
C SER A 4 -2.33 -18.70 13.74
N SER A 5 -1.61 -19.77 13.43
CA SER A 5 -0.40 -19.74 12.60
C SER A 5 -0.67 -19.77 11.09
N GLN A 6 -1.93 -19.98 10.66
CA GLN A 6 -2.30 -20.14 9.24
C GLN A 6 -2.62 -18.82 8.49
N ILE A 7 -2.58 -17.65 9.13
CA ILE A 7 -2.99 -16.39 8.48
C ILE A 7 -1.91 -15.81 7.54
N TYR A 8 -0.64 -16.21 7.70
CA TYR A 8 0.47 -15.55 7.03
C TYR A 8 0.93 -16.14 5.69
N ASN A 9 0.33 -17.22 5.18
CA ASN A 9 0.78 -17.86 3.94
C ASN A 9 -0.35 -18.10 2.92
N LYS A 10 -0.81 -17.03 2.25
CA LYS A 10 -1.47 -17.18 0.95
C LYS A 10 -1.01 -16.12 -0.03
N GLU A 11 -0.16 -16.58 -0.95
CA GLU A 11 0.33 -15.94 -2.18
C GLU A 11 -0.67 -14.95 -2.82
N PRO A 12 -0.23 -13.78 -3.33
CA PRO A 12 -1.10 -12.89 -4.07
C PRO A 12 -1.34 -13.38 -5.50
N LEU A 13 -2.60 -13.61 -5.84
CA LEU A 13 -3.05 -13.72 -7.23
C LEU A 13 -2.80 -12.37 -7.93
N ASN A 14 -1.98 -12.43 -8.98
CA ASN A 14 -1.80 -11.46 -10.04
C ASN A 14 -3.02 -10.58 -10.36
N ASP A 15 -2.84 -9.25 -10.37
CA ASP A 15 -3.68 -8.38 -11.19
C ASP A 15 -2.78 -7.55 -12.10
N THR A 16 -2.62 -8.08 -13.31
CA THR A 16 -2.10 -7.37 -14.48
C THR A 16 -3.09 -6.26 -14.81
N THR A 17 -2.76 -5.00 -14.50
CA THR A 17 -3.34 -3.85 -15.20
C THR A 17 -2.22 -3.02 -15.81
N THR A 18 -1.78 -3.50 -16.97
CA THR A 18 -1.21 -2.69 -18.04
C THR A 18 -2.14 -1.50 -18.30
N THR A 19 -1.68 -0.30 -18.01
CA THR A 19 -2.17 0.91 -18.69
C THR A 19 -0.98 1.63 -19.27
N LYS A 20 -0.70 1.32 -20.55
CA LYS A 20 0.13 2.15 -21.41
C LYS A 20 -0.63 3.46 -21.62
N ASN A 21 -0.02 4.60 -21.34
CA ASN A 21 -0.45 5.87 -21.91
C ASN A 21 0.79 6.59 -22.42
N VAL A 22 0.93 6.54 -23.74
CA VAL A 22 1.86 7.31 -24.56
C VAL A 22 1.31 8.73 -24.67
N GLY A 23 2.19 9.74 -24.68
CA GLY A 23 1.88 11.17 -24.88
C GLY A 23 1.05 11.41 -26.15
N ASP A 24 0.08 12.32 -26.07
CA ASP A 24 0.18 13.76 -26.42
C ASP A 24 0.08 13.98 -27.93
N ASP A 25 -1.00 14.62 -28.35
CA ASP A 25 -1.03 15.62 -29.44
C ASP A 25 -2.47 16.12 -29.69
N GLY A 26 -2.63 17.45 -29.71
CA GLY A 26 -3.50 18.18 -30.64
C GLY A 26 -5.02 18.14 -30.43
N GLY A 27 -5.57 19.21 -29.86
CA GLY A 27 -7.01 19.41 -29.70
C GLY A 27 -7.77 19.81 -30.98
N VAL A 28 -9.09 19.59 -30.97
CA VAL A 28 -10.09 20.35 -31.75
C VAL A 28 -11.41 20.39 -30.96
N SER A 29 -11.88 21.60 -30.68
CA SER A 29 -13.19 21.94 -30.11
C SER A 29 -14.33 21.71 -31.11
N LYS A 30 -15.41 20.98 -30.74
CA LYS A 30 -16.77 21.25 -31.24
C LYS A 30 -17.86 20.96 -30.20
N ASN A 31 -18.68 21.99 -29.99
CA ASN A 31 -19.81 22.12 -29.08
C ASN A 31 -20.99 21.21 -29.47
N LYS A 32 -21.46 20.32 -28.57
CA LYS A 32 -22.80 19.70 -28.62
C LYS A 32 -23.37 19.59 -27.21
N LYS A 33 -24.47 20.33 -26.95
CA LYS A 33 -25.24 20.26 -25.69
C LYS A 33 -25.97 18.91 -25.62
N SER A 34 -25.50 18.01 -24.75
CA SER A 34 -26.15 16.75 -24.42
C SER A 34 -26.92 16.84 -23.08
N PRO A 35 -27.97 16.03 -22.88
CA PRO A 35 -28.87 16.18 -21.74
C PRO A 35 -28.15 15.80 -20.43
N LYS A 36 -28.39 16.58 -19.36
CA LYS A 36 -27.78 16.40 -18.04
C LYS A 36 -28.31 15.12 -17.38
N THR A 37 -27.71 13.97 -17.71
CA THR A 37 -27.84 12.75 -16.90
C THR A 37 -27.35 13.04 -15.48
N PRO A 38 -28.08 12.65 -14.42
CA PRO A 38 -27.60 12.83 -13.06
C PRO A 38 -26.31 12.03 -12.92
N ARG A 39 -25.20 12.72 -12.65
CA ARG A 39 -23.91 12.08 -12.37
C ARG A 39 -24.10 11.21 -11.14
N LYS A 40 -24.32 9.91 -11.35
CA LYS A 40 -24.28 8.87 -10.33
C LYS A 40 -22.93 9.06 -9.64
N ARG A 41 -22.94 9.59 -8.41
CA ARG A 41 -21.71 9.72 -7.63
C ARG A 41 -21.20 8.31 -7.48
N THR A 42 -20.16 7.97 -8.24
CA THR A 42 -19.42 6.73 -8.04
C THR A 42 -18.98 6.81 -6.59
N PHE A 43 -19.56 5.98 -5.72
CA PHE A 43 -19.00 5.76 -4.39
C PHE A 43 -17.52 5.50 -4.63
N THR A 44 -16.67 6.44 -4.22
CA THR A 44 -15.22 6.29 -4.32
C THR A 44 -14.89 5.13 -3.41
N LYS A 45 -14.90 3.92 -3.98
CA LYS A 45 -14.47 2.69 -3.34
C LYS A 45 -13.10 3.03 -2.76
N ASP A 46 -12.99 2.94 -1.44
CA ASP A 46 -11.76 3.21 -0.74
C ASP A 46 -10.64 2.49 -1.50
N ARG A 47 -9.70 3.28 -2.05
CA ARG A 47 -8.61 2.74 -2.85
C ARG A 47 -7.69 1.87 -1.99
N HIS A 48 -7.87 1.91 -0.67
CA HIS A 48 -7.10 1.15 0.27
C HIS A 48 -7.93 0.03 0.90
N SER A 49 -7.83 -1.19 0.34
CA SER A 49 -8.18 -2.43 1.04
C SER A 49 -7.67 -2.43 2.50
N LYS A 50 -8.54 -2.89 3.40
CA LYS A 50 -8.23 -3.06 4.82
C LYS A 50 -7.45 -4.36 5.03
N ILE A 51 -6.66 -4.40 6.09
CA ILE A 51 -5.97 -5.60 6.58
C ILE A 51 -6.85 -6.23 7.66
N VAL A 52 -7.21 -7.49 7.53
CA VAL A 52 -7.98 -8.19 8.57
C VAL A 52 -7.00 -8.71 9.62
N THR A 53 -7.20 -8.33 10.88
CA THR A 53 -6.40 -8.80 12.03
C THR A 53 -7.30 -9.51 13.03
N ALA A 54 -6.73 -10.21 14.02
CA ALA A 54 -7.50 -10.83 15.12
C ALA A 54 -8.38 -9.82 15.89
N GLN A 55 -8.02 -8.53 15.84
CA GLN A 55 -8.75 -7.43 16.45
C GLN A 55 -9.71 -6.71 15.47
N GLY A 56 -9.92 -7.27 14.27
CA GLY A 56 -10.78 -6.74 13.21
C GLY A 56 -10.05 -6.03 12.06
N PRO A 57 -10.79 -5.42 11.10
CA PRO A 57 -10.22 -4.72 9.96
C PRO A 57 -9.44 -3.45 10.36
N ARG A 58 -8.22 -3.31 9.84
CA ARG A 58 -7.28 -2.21 10.09
C ARG A 58 -6.92 -1.48 8.81
N ASP A 59 -6.59 -0.19 8.94
CA ASP A 59 -5.97 0.57 7.85
C ASP A 59 -4.51 0.13 7.65
N ARG A 60 -4.06 0.09 6.39
CA ARG A 60 -2.67 -0.29 6.05
C ARG A 60 -1.68 0.89 6.03
N ARG A 61 -2.16 2.12 6.24
CA ARG A 61 -1.33 3.32 6.17
C ARG A 61 -0.69 3.61 7.51
N MET A 62 0.62 3.78 7.51
CA MET A 62 1.36 4.22 8.67
C MET A 62 1.46 5.74 8.69
N ARG A 63 1.07 6.36 9.80
CA ARG A 63 1.30 7.79 10.07
C ARG A 63 2.55 7.93 10.92
N LEU A 64 3.59 8.50 10.33
CA LEU A 64 4.88 8.68 11.00
C LEU A 64 4.99 10.10 11.55
N SER A 65 5.66 10.25 12.70
CA SER A 65 6.07 11.57 13.17
C SER A 65 7.13 12.16 12.24
N LEU A 66 7.20 13.49 12.17
CA LEU A 66 8.16 14.18 11.31
C LEU A 66 9.62 13.70 11.44
N PRO A 67 10.20 13.52 12.66
CA PRO A 67 11.58 13.06 12.77
C PRO A 67 11.79 11.63 12.26
N ILE A 68 10.81 10.75 12.44
CA ILE A 68 10.89 9.35 11.97
C ILE A 68 10.71 9.29 10.46
N ALA A 69 9.79 10.07 9.90
CA ALA A 69 9.59 10.18 8.47
C ALA A 69 10.89 10.59 7.76
N ARG A 70 11.62 11.59 8.29
CA ARG A 70 12.93 11.99 7.73
C ARG A 70 13.91 10.81 7.66
N LYS A 71 14.14 10.12 8.78
CA LYS A 71 15.06 8.97 8.82
C LYS A 71 14.61 7.85 7.87
N PHE A 72 13.31 7.59 7.81
CA PHE A 72 12.73 6.58 6.94
C PHE A 72 12.98 6.88 5.45
N PHE A 73 12.69 8.11 5.00
CA PHE A 73 12.92 8.49 3.61
C PHE A 73 14.40 8.52 3.24
N MET A 74 15.29 8.90 4.16
CA MET A 74 16.74 8.79 3.91
C MET A 74 17.17 7.34 3.61
N VAL A 75 16.63 6.36 4.34
CA VAL A 75 16.91 4.94 4.05
C VAL A 75 16.32 4.53 2.71
N GLN A 76 15.10 5.01 2.39
CA GLN A 76 14.48 4.75 1.09
C GLN A 76 15.34 5.27 -0.07
N ASP A 77 15.85 6.49 0.03
CA ASP A 77 16.71 7.12 -0.97
C ASP A 77 18.05 6.39 -1.10
N MET A 78 18.66 6.01 0.03
CA MET A 78 19.91 5.26 0.06
C MET A 78 19.79 3.87 -0.60
N LEU A 79 18.63 3.23 -0.45
CA LEU A 79 18.34 1.94 -1.09
C LEU A 79 17.87 2.09 -2.55
N GLY A 80 17.58 3.32 -3.00
CA GLY A 80 17.07 3.60 -4.34
C GLY A 80 15.66 3.05 -4.60
N TYR A 81 14.83 2.92 -3.56
CA TYR A 81 13.49 2.36 -3.69
C TYR A 81 12.43 3.42 -4.02
N ASP A 82 11.65 3.15 -5.06
CA ASP A 82 10.52 3.99 -5.47
C ASP A 82 9.31 3.88 -4.53
N LYS A 83 9.14 2.71 -3.88
CA LYS A 83 7.99 2.43 -3.01
C LYS A 83 8.43 2.19 -1.57
N ALA A 84 7.84 2.96 -0.65
CA ALA A 84 8.05 2.82 0.79
C ALA A 84 7.79 1.40 1.33
N SER A 85 6.89 0.63 0.71
CA SER A 85 6.62 -0.76 1.11
C SER A 85 7.87 -1.65 1.02
N LYS A 86 8.71 -1.44 0.01
CA LYS A 86 9.97 -2.18 -0.17
C LYS A 86 10.98 -1.84 0.92
N THR A 87 11.03 -0.57 1.32
CA THR A 87 11.89 -0.13 2.44
C THR A 87 11.45 -0.78 3.74
N VAL A 88 10.14 -0.85 4.00
CA VAL A 88 9.61 -1.53 5.20
C VAL A 88 9.91 -3.03 5.17
N GLU A 89 9.74 -3.69 4.03
CA GLU A 89 10.09 -5.11 3.85
C GLU A 89 11.58 -5.37 4.11
N TRP A 90 12.45 -4.51 3.58
CA TRP A 90 13.89 -4.57 3.83
C TRP A 90 14.22 -4.40 5.32
N LEU A 91 13.60 -3.41 5.99
CA LEU A 91 13.80 -3.18 7.42
C LEU A 91 13.38 -4.40 8.24
N LEU A 92 12.20 -4.99 7.97
CA LEU A 92 11.73 -6.19 8.66
C LEU A 92 12.67 -7.37 8.43
N THR A 93 13.16 -7.55 7.20
CA THR A 93 14.11 -8.62 6.87
C THR A 93 15.42 -8.47 7.63
N LYS A 94 15.96 -7.25 7.73
CA LYS A 94 17.20 -6.95 8.46
C LYS A 94 17.02 -7.00 9.98
N SER A 95 15.82 -6.73 10.48
CA SER A 95 15.51 -6.77 11.91
C SER A 95 14.99 -8.12 12.42
N ASN A 96 14.84 -9.13 11.56
CA ASN A 96 14.32 -10.45 11.94
C ASN A 96 15.06 -11.06 13.15
N GLU A 97 16.39 -10.98 13.19
CA GLU A 97 17.18 -11.51 14.30
C GLU A 97 16.88 -10.79 15.62
N ALA A 98 16.85 -9.45 15.60
CA ALA A 98 16.53 -8.64 16.77
C ALA A 98 15.09 -8.87 17.26
N ILE A 99 14.14 -9.07 16.34
CA ILE A 99 12.73 -9.38 16.68
C ILE A 99 12.64 -10.77 17.32
N ASN A 100 13.36 -11.76 16.80
CA ASN A 100 13.39 -13.11 17.35
C ASN A 100 14.01 -13.14 18.75
N GLU A 101 15.10 -12.40 18.95
CA GLU A 101 15.74 -12.25 20.27
C GLU A 101 14.78 -11.60 21.28
N MET A 102 14.14 -10.50 20.89
CA MET A 102 13.14 -9.83 21.72
C MET A 102 11.98 -10.76 22.10
N THR A 103 11.46 -11.53 21.14
CA THR A 103 10.35 -12.46 21.38
C THR A 103 10.73 -13.55 22.38
N ARG A 104 11.97 -14.07 22.33
CA ARG A 104 12.48 -15.05 23.30
C ARG A 104 12.67 -14.45 24.69
N SER A 105 13.06 -13.17 24.78
CA SER A 105 13.22 -12.49 26.08
C SER A 105 11.89 -12.17 26.77
N MET A 106 10.79 -12.08 26.01
CA MET A 106 9.45 -11.78 26.53
C MET A 106 8.63 -13.03 26.89
N SER A 107 9.15 -14.24 26.62
CA SER A 107 8.53 -15.51 27.01
C SER A 107 9.09 -16.02 28.33
#